data_AF-A0A1I2MNP9-F1
#
_entry.id   AF-A0A1I2MNP9-F1
#
_cell.length_a   1.000
_cell.length_b   1.000
_cell.length_c   1.000
_cell.angle_alpha   90.00
_cell.angle_beta   90.00
_cell.angle_gamma   90.00
#
_symmetry.space_group_name_H-M   'P 1'
#
loop_
_entity.id
_entity.type
_entity.pdbx_description
1 polymer ?
#
loop_
_entity_poly.entity_id
_entity_poly.type
_entity_poly.pdbx_seq_one_letter_code
_entity_poly.pdbx_strand_id
1 'polypeptide(L)'
;MSILFPRLLPSESDRLFSGMRGRTPSELREQAGNSSLRAVFAATGGTRVTRNELQLLATTIETLAIAGGYPEMPGTAQRNQFDRAVARHLHQHTGMTPGEASQRQVWAFLGLVLVPHVCAWRFPMKDGVYVADRFKGSDLTRHTLARLWTRAHVLYDSAAPDPYALMDAVGEADLDQIMARRRAVAATPALVRAIVRAHVEDSNSGEDTPARAVLRDSLQRLLRLTAFLDLDWIPEEQILQLVREQRIESRKHLDVA
;
A
#
# COMPACT_ATOMS: atom_id res chain seq x y z
N MET A 1 -14.69 11.28 -13.48
CA MET A 1 -14.38 10.41 -14.64
C MET A 1 -13.13 9.61 -14.30
N SER A 2 -13.12 8.28 -14.45
CA SER A 2 -11.98 7.44 -14.03
C SER A 2 -10.84 7.52 -15.04
N ILE A 3 -9.60 7.64 -14.56
CA ILE A 3 -8.41 7.43 -15.40
C ILE A 3 -8.19 5.92 -15.56
N LEU A 4 -7.89 5.48 -16.78
CA LEU A 4 -7.61 4.09 -17.14
C LEU A 4 -6.12 3.93 -17.39
N PHE A 5 -5.51 2.94 -16.75
CA PHE A 5 -4.11 2.61 -16.91
C PHE A 5 -3.91 1.41 -17.85
N PRO A 6 -2.73 1.28 -18.48
CA PRO A 6 -2.42 0.10 -19.28
C PRO A 6 -2.40 -1.15 -18.39
N ARG A 7 -3.05 -2.20 -18.88
CA ARG A 7 -3.15 -3.52 -18.26
C ARG A 7 -2.24 -4.48 -19.00
N LEU A 8 -1.21 -4.96 -18.32
CA LEU A 8 -0.29 -5.95 -18.87
C LEU A 8 -0.93 -7.34 -18.86
N LEU A 9 -0.94 -8.03 -20.00
CA LEU A 9 -1.49 -9.38 -20.09
C LEU A 9 -0.72 -10.36 -19.19
N PRO A 10 -1.35 -11.39 -18.61
CA PRO A 10 -0.68 -12.33 -17.70
C PRO A 10 0.55 -13.00 -18.30
N SER A 11 0.46 -13.52 -19.54
CA SER A 11 1.59 -14.16 -20.23
C SER A 11 2.75 -13.21 -20.47
N GLU A 12 2.47 -11.94 -20.74
CA GLU A 12 3.49 -10.91 -20.89
C GLU A 12 4.12 -10.55 -19.55
N SER A 13 3.31 -10.49 -18.49
CA SER A 13 3.78 -10.27 -17.12
C SER A 13 4.73 -11.39 -16.68
N ASP A 14 4.40 -12.64 -17.00
CA ASP A 14 5.28 -13.81 -16.76
C ASP A 14 6.57 -13.72 -17.56
N ARG A 15 6.48 -13.42 -18.86
CA ARG A 15 7.64 -13.28 -19.75
C ARG A 15 8.62 -12.21 -19.27
N LEU A 16 8.10 -11.01 -18.97
CA LEU A 16 8.92 -9.89 -18.48
C LEU A 16 9.58 -10.25 -17.15
N PHE A 17 8.81 -10.81 -16.20
CA PHE A 17 9.35 -11.18 -14.90
C PHE A 17 10.42 -12.28 -15.00
N SER A 18 10.20 -13.32 -15.79
CA SER A 18 11.21 -14.36 -16.04
C SER A 18 12.49 -13.78 -16.65
N GLY A 19 12.36 -12.75 -17.50
CA GLY A 19 13.50 -12.03 -18.09
C GLY A 19 14.32 -11.21 -17.10
N MET A 20 13.82 -10.95 -15.88
CA MET A 20 14.53 -10.19 -14.85
C MET A 20 15.57 -11.01 -14.08
N ARG A 21 15.59 -12.34 -14.22
CA ARG A 21 16.49 -13.21 -13.45
C ARG A 21 17.94 -12.80 -13.68
N GLY A 22 18.68 -12.56 -12.59
CA GLY A 22 20.07 -12.12 -12.62
C GLY A 22 20.32 -10.69 -13.09
N ARG A 23 19.29 -9.93 -13.50
CA ARG A 23 19.44 -8.53 -13.93
C ARG A 23 19.55 -7.60 -12.74
N THR A 24 20.54 -6.73 -12.77
CA THR A 24 20.76 -5.65 -11.81
C THR A 24 19.69 -4.56 -11.94
N PRO A 25 19.44 -3.76 -10.89
CA PRO A 25 18.54 -2.61 -10.99
C PRO A 25 18.90 -1.61 -12.11
N SER A 26 20.19 -1.46 -12.43
CA SER A 26 20.62 -0.57 -13.54
C SER A 26 20.16 -1.11 -14.90
N GLU A 27 20.35 -2.40 -15.17
CA GLU A 27 19.86 -3.02 -16.41
C GLU A 27 18.32 -2.98 -16.51
N LEU A 28 17.62 -3.11 -15.38
CA LEU A 28 16.16 -2.93 -15.33
C LEU A 28 15.74 -1.48 -15.61
N ARG A 29 16.56 -0.50 -15.21
CA ARG A 29 16.31 0.92 -15.46
C ARG A 29 16.40 1.23 -16.95
N GLU A 30 17.40 0.68 -17.63
CA GLU A 30 17.57 0.82 -19.10
C GLU A 30 16.41 0.19 -19.89
N GLN A 31 15.77 -0.84 -19.34
CA GLN A 31 14.64 -1.53 -19.95
C GLN A 31 13.28 -0.95 -19.58
N ALA A 32 13.25 0.01 -18.63
CA ALA A 32 12.03 0.67 -18.23
C ALA A 32 11.45 1.47 -19.40
N GLY A 33 10.12 1.56 -19.47
CA GLY A 33 9.43 2.26 -20.54
C GLY A 33 8.04 2.72 -20.14
N ASN A 34 7.49 3.66 -20.90
CA ASN A 34 6.15 4.22 -20.69
C ASN A 34 5.09 3.63 -21.62
N SER A 35 5.41 2.55 -22.34
CA SER A 35 4.48 1.87 -23.24
C SER A 35 4.84 0.39 -23.43
N SER A 36 3.83 -0.41 -23.78
CA SER A 36 4.01 -1.80 -24.20
C SER A 36 3.00 -2.14 -25.29
N LEU A 37 3.44 -2.82 -26.35
CA LEU A 37 2.57 -3.30 -27.43
C LEU A 37 1.58 -4.37 -26.96
N ARG A 38 1.84 -4.98 -25.79
CA ARG A 38 1.04 -6.05 -25.19
C ARG A 38 0.27 -5.56 -23.96
N ALA A 39 0.13 -4.25 -23.80
CA ALA A 39 -0.75 -3.65 -22.81
C ALA A 39 -2.07 -3.22 -23.46
N VAL A 40 -3.17 -3.47 -22.75
CA VAL A 40 -4.53 -3.10 -23.18
C VAL A 40 -5.15 -2.15 -22.16
N PHE A 41 -6.20 -1.41 -22.53
CA PHE A 41 -6.98 -0.63 -21.57
C PHE A 41 -8.30 -1.34 -21.27
N ALA A 42 -8.95 -0.97 -20.16
CA ALA A 42 -10.33 -1.39 -19.92
C ALA A 42 -11.22 -1.01 -21.11
N ALA A 43 -12.21 -1.85 -21.44
CA ALA A 43 -13.18 -1.57 -22.50
C ALA A 43 -14.27 -0.55 -22.06
N THR A 44 -14.15 0.04 -20.88
CA THR A 44 -15.13 0.94 -20.27
C THR A 44 -14.87 2.41 -20.62
N GLY A 45 -15.90 3.25 -20.54
CA GLY A 45 -15.85 4.68 -20.87
C GLY A 45 -15.12 5.55 -19.83
N GLY A 46 -13.79 5.51 -19.86
CA GLY A 46 -12.90 6.35 -19.05
C GLY A 46 -11.80 7.01 -19.88
N THR A 47 -11.05 7.94 -19.28
CA THR A 47 -9.94 8.64 -19.95
C THR A 47 -8.68 7.81 -19.81
N ARG A 48 -8.04 7.46 -20.94
CA ARG A 48 -6.77 6.73 -20.90
C ARG A 48 -5.65 7.65 -20.45
N VAL A 49 -4.82 7.18 -19.52
CA VAL A 49 -3.56 7.85 -19.19
C VAL A 49 -2.68 7.93 -20.44
N THR A 50 -2.09 9.08 -20.66
CA THR A 50 -1.19 9.37 -21.77
C THR A 50 0.23 8.87 -21.49
N ARG A 51 1.05 8.73 -22.53
CA ARG A 51 2.47 8.39 -22.35
C ARG A 51 3.24 9.44 -21.57
N ASN A 52 2.89 10.72 -21.74
CA ASN A 52 3.53 11.81 -21.02
C ASN A 52 3.20 11.76 -19.53
N GLU A 53 1.94 11.48 -19.16
CA GLU A 53 1.54 11.29 -17.77
C GLU A 53 2.22 10.06 -17.14
N LEU A 54 2.35 8.95 -17.89
CA LEU A 54 3.11 7.78 -17.42
C LEU A 54 4.59 8.11 -17.22
N GLN A 55 5.21 8.85 -18.15
CA GLN A 55 6.60 9.27 -18.03
C GLN A 55 6.80 10.17 -16.82
N LEU A 56 5.91 11.14 -16.61
CA LEU A 56 5.93 12.02 -15.46
C LEU A 56 5.83 11.22 -14.15
N LEU A 57 4.87 10.29 -14.08
CA LEU A 57 4.71 9.39 -12.94
C LEU A 57 5.98 8.58 -12.66
N ALA A 58 6.61 8.02 -13.70
CA ALA A 58 7.86 7.25 -13.58
C ALA A 58 8.99 8.11 -12.99
N THR A 59 9.22 9.29 -13.58
CA THR A 59 10.27 10.22 -13.16
C THR A 59 10.04 10.75 -11.74
N THR A 60 8.78 11.00 -11.35
CA THR A 60 8.47 11.42 -9.99
C THR A 60 8.69 10.29 -8.98
N ILE A 61 8.24 9.06 -9.26
CA ILE A 61 8.49 7.91 -8.38
C ILE A 61 10.00 7.68 -8.20
N GLU A 62 10.77 7.77 -9.28
CA GLU A 62 12.22 7.62 -9.22
C GLU A 62 12.88 8.75 -8.41
N THR A 63 12.44 9.99 -8.59
CA THR A 63 12.92 11.14 -7.80
C THR A 63 12.64 10.95 -6.30
N LEU A 64 11.45 10.45 -5.95
CA LEU A 64 11.09 10.12 -4.58
C LEU A 64 11.93 8.95 -4.03
N ALA A 65 12.27 7.97 -4.87
CA ALA A 65 13.18 6.89 -4.50
C ALA A 65 14.57 7.42 -4.17
N ILE A 66 15.11 8.32 -5.00
CA ILE A 66 16.41 8.94 -4.79
C ILE A 66 16.44 9.78 -3.51
N ALA A 67 15.42 10.60 -3.28
CA ALA A 67 15.26 11.34 -2.04
C ALA A 67 15.14 10.42 -0.80
N GLY A 68 14.60 9.21 -1.01
CA GLY A 68 14.53 8.13 -0.02
C GLY A 68 15.81 7.31 0.15
N GLY A 69 16.93 7.70 -0.46
CA GLY A 69 18.24 7.06 -0.30
C GLY A 69 18.50 5.85 -1.21
N TYR A 70 17.75 5.69 -2.29
CA TYR A 70 18.06 4.73 -3.36
C TYR A 70 18.93 5.41 -4.45
N PRO A 71 19.78 4.67 -5.21
CA PRO A 71 19.92 3.21 -5.29
C PRO A 71 20.77 2.57 -4.19
N GLU A 72 21.32 3.35 -3.26
CA GLU A 72 22.04 2.85 -2.09
C GLU A 72 21.12 2.01 -1.17
N MET A 73 21.64 1.51 -0.06
CA MET A 73 20.86 0.73 0.90
C MET A 73 20.32 1.64 2.03
N PRO A 74 19.10 2.19 1.91
CA PRO A 74 18.57 3.11 2.92
C PRO A 74 18.26 2.41 4.24
N GLY A 75 18.38 3.17 5.32
CA GLY A 75 17.91 2.76 6.65
C GLY A 75 16.37 2.64 6.71
N THR A 76 15.85 2.13 7.83
CA THR A 76 14.40 1.95 8.03
C THR A 76 13.61 3.26 7.93
N ALA A 77 14.13 4.36 8.48
CA ALA A 77 13.45 5.66 8.42
C ALA A 77 13.30 6.19 6.99
N GLN A 78 14.37 6.11 6.19
CA GLN A 78 14.39 6.53 4.79
C GLN A 78 13.45 5.67 3.92
N ARG A 79 13.41 4.34 4.15
CA ARG A 79 12.45 3.45 3.48
C ARG A 79 11.00 3.81 3.78
N ASN A 80 10.71 4.14 5.05
CA ASN A 80 9.37 4.59 5.44
C ASN A 80 9.00 5.93 4.80
N GLN A 81 9.95 6.86 4.72
CA GLN A 81 9.76 8.15 4.05
C GLN A 81 9.46 7.97 2.55
N PHE A 82 10.23 7.12 1.87
CA PHE A 82 9.99 6.73 0.47
C PHE A 82 8.58 6.17 0.28
N ASP A 83 8.21 5.15 1.08
CA ASP A 83 6.91 4.49 0.96
C ASP A 83 5.75 5.49 1.17
N ARG A 84 5.86 6.40 2.15
CA ARG A 84 4.86 7.47 2.40
C ARG A 84 4.75 8.46 1.25
N ALA A 85 5.88 8.95 0.76
CA ALA A 85 5.90 9.92 -0.33
C ALA A 85 5.30 9.34 -1.61
N VAL A 86 5.68 8.11 -1.97
CA VAL A 86 5.14 7.41 -3.14
C VAL A 86 3.65 7.08 -2.95
N ALA A 87 3.23 6.62 -1.77
CA ALA A 87 1.83 6.36 -1.46
C ALA A 87 0.95 7.61 -1.67
N ARG A 88 1.37 8.75 -1.11
CA ARG A 88 0.69 10.04 -1.27
C ARG A 88 0.64 10.46 -2.73
N HIS A 89 1.78 10.44 -3.42
CA HIS A 89 1.87 10.83 -4.83
C HIS A 89 0.96 9.97 -5.73
N LEU A 90 1.00 8.64 -5.56
CA LEU A 90 0.16 7.70 -6.31
C LEU A 90 -1.33 7.98 -6.10
N HIS A 91 -1.79 8.16 -4.86
CA HIS A 91 -3.21 8.42 -4.60
C HIS A 91 -3.66 9.77 -5.16
N GLN A 92 -2.83 10.82 -5.01
CA GLN A 92 -3.17 12.17 -5.45
C GLN A 92 -3.22 12.34 -6.97
N HIS A 93 -2.28 11.73 -7.71
CA HIS A 93 -2.03 12.10 -9.10
C HIS A 93 -2.48 11.07 -10.12
N THR A 94 -2.76 9.82 -9.72
CA THR A 94 -3.16 8.78 -10.68
C THR A 94 -4.63 8.88 -11.09
N GLY A 95 -5.49 9.47 -10.26
CA GLY A 95 -6.94 9.54 -10.54
C GLY A 95 -7.61 8.16 -10.68
N MET A 96 -6.96 7.09 -10.19
CA MET A 96 -7.53 5.75 -10.19
C MET A 96 -8.74 5.69 -9.26
N THR A 97 -9.80 5.03 -9.72
CA THR A 97 -10.87 4.57 -8.83
C THR A 97 -10.45 3.30 -8.11
N PRO A 98 -11.10 2.92 -6.98
CA PRO A 98 -10.85 1.63 -6.34
C PRO A 98 -11.00 0.43 -7.29
N GLY A 99 -11.91 0.52 -8.25
CA GLY A 99 -12.12 -0.53 -9.26
C GLY A 99 -10.99 -0.63 -10.30
N GLU A 100 -10.31 0.48 -10.63
CA GLU A 100 -9.11 0.43 -11.47
C GLU A 100 -7.89 -0.02 -10.66
N ALA A 101 -7.74 0.49 -9.44
CA ALA A 101 -6.67 0.10 -8.53
C ALA A 101 -6.79 -1.36 -8.04
N SER A 102 -7.93 -2.03 -8.19
CA SER A 102 -8.05 -3.46 -7.89
C SER A 102 -7.53 -4.37 -9.02
N GLN A 103 -7.18 -3.81 -10.18
CA GLN A 103 -6.76 -4.58 -11.35
C GLN A 103 -5.28 -4.92 -11.27
N ARG A 104 -4.98 -6.21 -11.12
CA ARG A 104 -3.59 -6.72 -10.98
C ARG A 104 -2.70 -6.33 -12.16
N GLN A 105 -3.28 -6.30 -13.36
CA GLN A 105 -2.57 -6.01 -14.60
C GLN A 105 -2.10 -4.56 -14.71
N VAL A 106 -2.77 -3.61 -14.04
CA VAL A 106 -2.32 -2.22 -13.94
C VAL A 106 -1.02 -2.19 -13.15
N TRP A 107 -0.99 -2.85 -11.99
CA TRP A 107 0.19 -2.89 -11.14
C TRP A 107 1.34 -3.67 -11.78
N ALA A 108 1.04 -4.77 -12.47
CA ALA A 108 2.02 -5.48 -13.27
C ALA A 108 2.68 -4.58 -14.32
N PHE A 109 1.89 -3.74 -15.02
CA PHE A 109 2.45 -2.74 -15.94
C PHE A 109 3.36 -1.74 -15.22
N LEU A 110 2.89 -1.14 -14.12
CA LEU A 110 3.68 -0.17 -13.38
C LEU A 110 4.98 -0.78 -12.80
N GLY A 111 4.91 -2.01 -12.30
CA GLY A 111 6.04 -2.71 -11.66
C GLY A 111 7.02 -3.38 -12.62
N LEU A 112 6.57 -3.87 -13.79
CA LEU A 112 7.44 -4.59 -14.75
C LEU A 112 7.86 -3.76 -15.95
N VAL A 113 7.09 -2.72 -16.30
CA VAL A 113 7.34 -1.88 -17.48
C VAL A 113 7.77 -0.48 -17.05
N LEU A 114 6.98 0.18 -16.19
CA LEU A 114 7.20 1.60 -15.90
C LEU A 114 8.41 1.86 -15.00
N VAL A 115 8.49 1.19 -13.84
CA VAL A 115 9.55 1.41 -12.83
C VAL A 115 10.08 0.09 -12.23
N PRO A 116 10.53 -0.88 -13.05
CA PRO A 116 11.05 -2.16 -12.54
C PRO A 116 12.29 -1.99 -11.66
N HIS A 117 13.14 -1.01 -11.96
CA HIS A 117 14.32 -0.69 -11.17
C HIS A 117 13.99 -0.18 -9.76
N VAL A 118 12.95 0.66 -9.60
CA VAL A 118 12.50 1.12 -8.27
C VAL A 118 11.97 -0.03 -7.43
N CYS A 119 11.22 -0.96 -8.05
CA CYS A 119 10.76 -2.17 -7.37
C CYS A 119 11.94 -3.05 -6.92
N ALA A 120 12.97 -3.17 -7.76
CA ALA A 120 14.20 -3.89 -7.45
C ALA A 120 15.05 -3.21 -6.36
N TRP A 121 15.11 -1.87 -6.33
CA TRP A 121 15.73 -1.13 -5.24
C TRP A 121 15.02 -1.37 -3.91
N ARG A 122 13.68 -1.28 -3.90
CA ARG A 122 12.89 -1.46 -2.68
C ARG A 122 12.93 -2.89 -2.14
N PHE A 123 13.01 -3.87 -3.04
CA PHE A 123 13.06 -5.30 -2.74
C PHE A 123 14.16 -5.97 -3.56
N PRO A 124 15.42 -5.92 -3.07
CA PRO A 124 16.55 -6.50 -3.79
C PRO A 124 16.39 -8.01 -3.96
N MET A 125 16.96 -8.53 -5.04
CA MET A 125 16.99 -9.97 -5.30
C MET A 125 17.74 -10.72 -4.21
N LYS A 126 17.30 -11.95 -3.94
CA LYS A 126 18.01 -12.91 -3.11
C LYS A 126 18.44 -14.08 -3.99
N ASP A 127 19.69 -14.51 -3.90
CA ASP A 127 20.25 -15.62 -4.70
C ASP A 127 20.00 -15.45 -6.21
N GLY A 128 20.09 -14.21 -6.71
CA GLY A 128 19.90 -13.87 -8.13
C GLY A 128 18.44 -13.83 -8.60
N VAL A 129 17.47 -13.91 -7.69
CA VAL A 129 16.03 -14.00 -8.01
C VAL A 129 15.23 -12.94 -7.24
N TYR A 130 14.36 -12.22 -7.96
CA TYR A 130 13.38 -11.29 -7.37
C TYR A 130 12.13 -12.03 -6.89
N VAL A 131 11.41 -11.46 -5.93
CA VAL A 131 10.13 -12.01 -5.45
C VAL A 131 8.99 -11.54 -6.36
N ALA A 132 8.32 -12.48 -7.04
CA ALA A 132 7.26 -12.24 -8.02
C ALA A 132 6.16 -11.27 -7.56
N ASP A 133 5.68 -11.44 -6.31
CA ASP A 133 4.60 -10.61 -5.77
C ASP A 133 4.94 -9.12 -5.70
N ARG A 134 6.24 -8.76 -5.65
CA ARG A 134 6.68 -7.36 -5.60
C ARG A 134 6.53 -6.63 -6.94
N PHE A 135 6.29 -7.36 -8.04
CA PHE A 135 6.25 -6.83 -9.40
C PHE A 135 4.97 -7.16 -10.18
N LYS A 136 4.46 -8.40 -10.05
CA LYS A 136 3.38 -8.91 -10.93
C LYS A 136 1.96 -8.59 -10.44
N GLY A 137 1.81 -8.18 -9.18
CA GLY A 137 0.49 -7.91 -8.60
C GLY A 137 -0.35 -9.17 -8.35
N SER A 138 0.26 -10.35 -8.28
CA SER A 138 -0.41 -11.62 -7.87
C SER A 138 -1.07 -11.48 -6.50
N ASP A 139 -0.39 -10.80 -5.57
CA ASP A 139 -0.93 -10.30 -4.31
C ASP A 139 -0.72 -8.78 -4.21
N LEU A 140 -1.79 -8.00 -4.33
CA LEU A 140 -1.73 -6.53 -4.27
C LEU A 140 -1.31 -6.00 -2.90
N THR A 141 -1.45 -6.78 -1.83
CA THR A 141 -0.99 -6.38 -0.50
C THR A 141 0.54 -6.43 -0.37
N ARG A 142 1.18 -7.25 -1.23
CA ARG A 142 2.64 -7.42 -1.27
C ARG A 142 3.30 -6.63 -2.40
N HIS A 143 2.55 -6.28 -3.44
CA HIS A 143 3.08 -5.53 -4.58
C HIS A 143 3.62 -4.16 -4.17
N THR A 144 4.79 -3.79 -4.72
CA THR A 144 5.56 -2.61 -4.30
C THR A 144 4.74 -1.32 -4.30
N LEU A 145 4.02 -1.04 -5.40
CA LEU A 145 3.24 0.19 -5.56
C LEU A 145 1.76 0.05 -5.15
N ALA A 146 1.09 -1.03 -5.56
CA ALA A 146 -0.32 -1.29 -5.22
C ALA A 146 -0.64 -1.19 -3.73
N ARG A 147 0.23 -1.73 -2.87
CA ARG A 147 0.06 -1.65 -1.41
C ARG A 147 0.10 -0.20 -0.92
N LEU A 148 0.95 0.64 -1.54
CA LEU A 148 1.13 2.04 -1.16
C LEU A 148 -0.09 2.86 -1.56
N TRP A 149 -0.59 2.68 -2.78
CA TRP A 149 -1.85 3.30 -3.21
C TRP A 149 -3.02 2.88 -2.33
N THR A 150 -3.13 1.57 -2.02
CA THR A 150 -4.22 1.05 -1.18
C THR A 150 -4.18 1.65 0.21
N ARG A 151 -2.99 1.70 0.85
CA ARG A 151 -2.80 2.32 2.17
C ARG A 151 -3.20 3.79 2.15
N ALA A 152 -2.77 4.53 1.13
CA ALA A 152 -3.16 5.92 0.99
C ALA A 152 -4.66 6.09 0.82
N HIS A 153 -5.30 5.24 0.02
CA HIS A 153 -6.74 5.30 -0.21
C HIS A 153 -7.56 5.02 1.05
N VAL A 154 -7.22 3.98 1.83
CA VAL A 154 -8.00 3.62 3.03
C VAL A 154 -7.76 4.56 4.21
N LEU A 155 -6.61 5.22 4.27
CA LEU A 155 -6.27 6.20 5.31
C LEU A 155 -6.61 7.63 4.94
N TYR A 156 -6.96 7.89 3.68
CA TYR A 156 -7.38 9.20 3.22
C TYR A 156 -8.66 9.63 3.94
N ASP A 157 -8.61 10.85 4.48
CA ASP A 157 -9.72 11.46 5.19
C ASP A 157 -9.97 12.86 4.65
N SER A 158 -10.95 13.00 3.74
CA SER A 158 -11.27 14.28 3.13
C SER A 158 -11.79 15.33 4.11
N ALA A 159 -12.23 14.94 5.30
CA ALA A 159 -12.73 15.87 6.31
C ALA A 159 -11.60 16.46 7.18
N ALA A 160 -10.40 15.85 7.17
CA ALA A 160 -9.26 16.32 7.95
C ALA A 160 -8.55 17.50 7.27
N PRO A 161 -7.96 18.45 8.03
CA PRO A 161 -7.18 19.56 7.47
C PRO A 161 -6.00 19.11 6.60
N ASP A 162 -5.29 18.05 7.01
CA ASP A 162 -4.40 17.27 6.15
C ASP A 162 -5.02 15.89 5.91
N PRO A 163 -5.58 15.64 4.71
CA PRO A 163 -6.23 14.36 4.40
C PRO A 163 -5.33 13.12 4.47
N TYR A 164 -4.01 13.31 4.53
CA TYR A 164 -3.03 12.22 4.59
C TYR A 164 -2.41 12.04 5.98
N ALA A 165 -2.80 12.82 6.99
CA ALA A 165 -2.18 12.82 8.31
C ALA A 165 -2.11 11.42 8.98
N LEU A 166 -3.12 10.58 8.76
CA LEU A 166 -3.16 9.21 9.31
C LEU A 166 -2.08 8.29 8.73
N MET A 167 -1.56 8.56 7.53
CA MET A 167 -0.44 7.79 6.96
C MET A 167 0.89 8.09 7.67
N ASP A 168 1.05 9.32 8.16
CA ASP A 168 2.28 9.74 8.82
C ASP A 168 2.33 9.26 10.28
N ALA A 169 1.15 9.01 10.86
CA ALA A 169 0.98 8.66 12.26
C ALA A 169 1.33 7.19 12.60
N VAL A 170 1.39 6.29 11.61
CA VAL A 170 1.67 4.85 11.85
C VAL A 170 2.83 4.36 10.97
N GLY A 171 3.65 3.45 11.52
CA GLY A 171 4.77 2.82 10.81
C GLY A 171 4.34 1.71 9.84
N GLU A 172 5.22 1.34 8.90
CA GLU A 172 4.94 0.31 7.88
C GLU A 172 4.51 -1.02 8.49
N ALA A 173 5.21 -1.48 9.53
CA ALA A 173 5.00 -2.78 10.14
C ALA A 173 3.61 -2.91 10.81
N ASP A 174 3.12 -1.84 11.43
CA ASP A 174 1.82 -1.83 12.09
C ASP A 174 0.68 -1.72 11.07
N LEU A 175 0.87 -0.89 10.02
CA LEU A 175 -0.04 -0.88 8.87
C LEU A 175 -0.10 -2.24 8.17
N ASP A 176 1.01 -2.95 8.01
CA ASP A 176 1.01 -4.29 7.43
C ASP A 176 0.17 -5.27 8.25
N GLN A 177 0.20 -5.18 9.58
CA GLN A 177 -0.63 -6.04 10.43
C GLN A 177 -2.13 -5.74 10.28
N ILE A 178 -2.50 -4.46 10.16
CA ILE A 178 -3.89 -4.05 9.92
C ILE A 178 -4.34 -4.53 8.55
N MET A 179 -3.57 -4.20 7.50
CA MET A 179 -3.91 -4.47 6.11
C MET A 179 -3.88 -5.96 5.74
N ALA A 180 -3.09 -6.78 6.45
CA ALA A 180 -3.09 -8.24 6.26
C ALA A 180 -4.45 -8.89 6.59
N ARG A 181 -5.32 -8.22 7.37
CA ARG A 181 -6.65 -8.71 7.77
C ARG A 181 -7.77 -8.12 6.91
N ARG A 182 -7.52 -7.94 5.61
CA ARG A 182 -8.40 -7.25 4.64
C ARG A 182 -9.83 -7.78 4.53
N ARG A 183 -10.06 -9.08 4.73
CA ARG A 183 -11.40 -9.68 4.58
C ARG A 183 -12.33 -9.41 5.76
N ALA A 184 -11.83 -8.79 6.83
CA ALA A 184 -12.61 -8.48 8.02
C ALA A 184 -12.24 -7.10 8.55
N VAL A 185 -11.07 -6.97 9.17
CA VAL A 185 -10.64 -5.75 9.89
C VAL A 185 -10.28 -4.59 8.94
N ALA A 186 -9.71 -4.89 7.77
CA ALA A 186 -9.43 -3.87 6.75
C ALA A 186 -10.41 -3.93 5.57
N ALA A 187 -11.66 -4.28 5.84
CA ALA A 187 -12.74 -4.33 4.87
C ALA A 187 -13.22 -2.93 4.46
N THR A 188 -13.32 -2.00 5.42
CA THR A 188 -13.74 -0.61 5.18
C THR A 188 -12.72 0.44 5.60
N PRO A 189 -12.61 1.55 4.85
CA PRO A 189 -11.75 2.69 5.23
C PRO A 189 -12.07 3.24 6.63
N ALA A 190 -13.36 3.33 7.00
CA ALA A 190 -13.78 3.86 8.30
C ALA A 190 -13.17 3.07 9.48
N LEU A 191 -13.24 1.73 9.42
CA LEU A 191 -12.65 0.87 10.44
C LEU A 191 -11.12 0.98 10.48
N VAL A 192 -10.46 1.03 9.32
CA VAL A 192 -9.00 1.20 9.26
C VAL A 192 -8.57 2.53 9.88
N ARG A 193 -9.27 3.63 9.55
CA ARG A 193 -9.00 4.95 10.15
C ARG A 193 -9.25 4.96 11.65
N ALA A 194 -10.33 4.34 12.11
CA ALA A 194 -10.65 4.22 13.54
C ALA A 194 -9.54 3.46 14.31
N ILE A 195 -9.07 2.33 13.77
CA ILE A 195 -7.96 1.55 14.32
C ILE A 195 -6.69 2.39 14.41
N VAL A 196 -6.33 3.11 13.34
CA VAL A 196 -5.14 3.96 13.31
C VAL A 196 -5.24 5.10 14.31
N ARG A 197 -6.37 5.82 14.36
CA ARG A 197 -6.61 6.91 15.32
C ARG A 197 -6.45 6.43 16.76
N ALA A 198 -7.13 5.34 17.13
CA ALA A 198 -7.04 4.78 18.48
C ALA A 198 -5.64 4.24 18.81
N HIS A 199 -4.89 3.74 17.82
CA HIS A 199 -3.51 3.29 18.02
C HIS A 199 -2.56 4.46 18.31
N VAL A 200 -2.75 5.60 17.63
CA VAL A 200 -1.94 6.81 17.84
C VAL A 200 -2.25 7.44 19.20
N GLU A 201 -3.52 7.53 19.58
CA GLU A 201 -3.96 7.99 20.91
C GLU A 201 -3.28 7.18 22.02
N ASP A 202 -3.29 5.86 21.89
CA ASP A 202 -2.73 4.93 22.87
C ASP A 202 -1.18 4.91 22.88
N SER A 203 -0.53 5.16 21.75
CA SER A 203 0.94 5.25 21.72
C SER A 203 1.47 6.50 22.46
N ASN A 204 0.61 7.51 22.65
CA ASN A 204 0.94 8.74 23.35
C ASN A 204 0.62 8.70 24.86
N SER A 205 -0.06 7.66 25.37
CA SER A 205 -0.49 7.61 26.78
C SER A 205 0.66 7.33 27.77
N GLY A 206 1.85 6.97 27.28
CA GLY A 206 3.06 6.82 28.12
C GLY A 206 3.06 5.59 29.04
N GLU A 207 2.21 4.62 28.74
CA GLU A 207 2.04 3.41 29.55
C GLU A 207 3.05 2.30 29.22
N ASP A 208 3.34 1.42 30.19
CA ASP A 208 4.40 0.40 30.10
C ASP A 208 4.15 -0.69 29.04
N THR A 209 2.88 -1.01 28.75
CA THR A 209 2.55 -2.10 27.83
C THR A 209 2.80 -1.69 26.37
N PRO A 210 3.61 -2.45 25.60
CA PRO A 210 3.98 -2.06 24.24
C PRO A 210 2.76 -1.89 23.33
N ALA A 211 2.59 -0.69 22.74
CA ALA A 211 1.44 -0.35 21.90
C ALA A 211 1.20 -1.31 20.72
N ARG A 212 2.27 -1.93 20.20
CA ARG A 212 2.20 -2.96 19.16
C ARG A 212 1.61 -4.29 19.66
N ALA A 213 1.87 -4.68 20.90
CA ALA A 213 1.24 -5.86 21.50
C ALA A 213 -0.27 -5.64 21.65
N VAL A 214 -0.66 -4.45 22.15
CA VAL A 214 -2.06 -4.01 22.24
C VAL A 214 -2.72 -3.99 20.86
N LEU A 215 -2.04 -3.47 19.82
CA LEU A 215 -2.54 -3.53 18.45
C LEU A 215 -2.79 -4.97 18.01
N ARG A 216 -1.83 -5.88 18.19
CA ARG A 216 -1.99 -7.28 17.77
C ARG A 216 -3.14 -7.99 18.44
N ASP A 217 -3.32 -7.80 19.75
CA ASP A 217 -4.42 -8.42 20.50
C ASP A 217 -5.77 -7.79 20.12
N SER A 218 -5.86 -6.46 20.07
CA SER A 218 -7.10 -5.76 19.73
C SER A 218 -7.59 -6.09 18.32
N LEU A 219 -6.68 -6.26 17.36
CA LEU A 219 -7.04 -6.73 16.01
C LEU A 219 -7.64 -8.15 16.02
N GLN A 220 -7.24 -9.03 16.94
CA GLN A 220 -7.86 -10.35 17.08
C GLN A 220 -9.25 -10.25 17.71
N ARG A 221 -9.44 -9.36 18.68
CA ARG A 221 -10.76 -9.10 19.29
C ARG A 221 -11.74 -8.54 18.27
N LEU A 222 -11.33 -7.52 17.51
CA LEU A 222 -12.13 -6.96 16.42
C LEU A 222 -12.49 -8.03 15.37
N LEU A 223 -11.55 -8.90 15.00
CA LEU A 223 -11.82 -10.01 14.09
C LEU A 223 -12.87 -10.99 14.63
N ARG A 224 -12.93 -11.23 15.95
CA ARG A 224 -13.98 -12.06 16.54
C ARG A 224 -15.34 -11.37 16.48
N LEU A 225 -15.38 -10.04 16.63
CA LEU A 225 -16.61 -9.26 16.54
C LEU A 225 -17.19 -9.23 15.12
N THR A 226 -16.36 -9.26 14.07
CA THR A 226 -16.86 -9.30 12.69
C THR A 226 -17.67 -10.56 12.35
N ALA A 227 -17.65 -11.60 13.20
CA ALA A 227 -18.53 -12.77 13.04
C ALA A 227 -19.98 -12.49 13.46
N PHE A 228 -20.21 -11.44 14.27
CA PHE A 228 -21.52 -11.11 14.85
C PHE A 228 -22.02 -9.72 14.43
N LEU A 229 -21.11 -8.82 14.09
CA LEU A 229 -21.40 -7.43 13.73
C LEU A 229 -21.00 -7.18 12.29
N ASP A 230 -21.91 -6.58 11.53
CA ASP A 230 -21.58 -5.92 10.28
C ASP A 230 -21.10 -4.50 10.60
N LEU A 231 -19.78 -4.33 10.63
CA LEU A 231 -19.15 -3.06 10.98
C LEU A 231 -19.37 -1.98 9.91
N ASP A 232 -19.82 -2.35 8.71
CA ASP A 232 -20.03 -1.41 7.60
C ASP A 232 -21.30 -0.57 7.81
N TRP A 233 -22.22 -1.02 8.68
CA TRP A 233 -23.46 -0.31 9.03
C TRP A 233 -23.33 0.56 10.28
N ILE A 234 -22.20 0.50 10.98
CA ILE A 234 -21.98 1.24 12.22
C ILE A 234 -21.48 2.65 11.86
N PRO A 235 -22.04 3.73 12.45
CA PRO A 235 -21.52 5.08 12.25
C PRO A 235 -20.05 5.21 12.68
N GLU A 236 -19.27 6.03 11.98
CA GLU A 236 -17.81 6.16 12.20
C GLU A 236 -17.45 6.50 13.66
N GLU A 237 -18.26 7.33 14.32
CA GLU A 237 -18.10 7.65 15.75
C GLU A 237 -18.23 6.42 16.65
N GLN A 238 -19.21 5.56 16.39
CA GLN A 238 -19.44 4.34 17.14
C GLN A 238 -18.37 3.28 16.82
N ILE A 239 -17.87 3.21 15.59
CA ILE A 239 -16.74 2.36 15.22
C ILE A 239 -15.50 2.75 16.03
N LEU A 240 -15.18 4.04 16.11
CA LEU A 240 -14.04 4.51 16.88
C LEU A 240 -14.16 4.15 18.37
N GLN A 241 -15.35 4.34 18.94
CA GLN A 241 -15.61 3.97 20.33
C GLN A 241 -15.45 2.46 20.56
N LEU A 242 -16.01 1.62 19.68
CA LEU A 242 -15.84 0.17 19.74
C LEU A 242 -14.37 -0.24 19.68
N VAL A 243 -13.59 0.37 18.78
CA VAL A 243 -12.15 0.11 18.66
C VAL A 243 -11.42 0.49 19.96
N ARG A 244 -11.73 1.65 20.54
CA ARG A 244 -11.14 2.08 21.83
C ARG A 244 -11.44 1.08 22.94
N GLU A 245 -12.69 0.63 23.04
CA GLU A 245 -13.10 -0.38 24.03
C GLU A 245 -12.30 -1.68 23.86
N GLN A 246 -12.16 -2.19 22.63
CA GLN A 246 -11.36 -3.39 22.40
C GLN A 246 -9.88 -3.22 22.75
N ARG A 247 -9.32 -2.02 22.56
CA ARG A 247 -7.93 -1.72 22.95
C ARG A 247 -7.76 -1.67 24.47
N ILE A 248 -8.69 -1.05 25.20
CA ILE A 248 -8.68 -1.03 26.67
C ILE A 248 -8.74 -2.46 27.22
N GLU A 249 -9.61 -3.30 26.67
CA GLU A 249 -9.71 -4.71 27.10
C GLU A 249 -8.47 -5.53 26.74
N SER A 250 -7.84 -5.27 25.59
CA SER A 250 -6.54 -5.85 25.24
C SER A 250 -5.47 -5.50 26.25
N ARG A 251 -5.45 -4.25 26.71
CA ARG A 251 -4.45 -3.75 27.64
C ARG A 251 -4.60 -4.38 29.02
N LYS A 252 -5.80 -4.37 29.58
CA LYS A 252 -6.12 -5.06 30.84
C LYS A 252 -5.69 -6.53 30.81
N HIS A 253 -5.87 -7.20 29.66
CA HIS A 253 -5.46 -8.59 29.52
C HIS A 253 -3.93 -8.77 29.51
N LEU A 254 -3.20 -7.87 28.84
CA LEU A 254 -1.74 -7.92 28.73
C LEU A 254 -1.04 -7.48 30.02
N ASP A 255 -1.64 -6.59 30.81
CA ASP A 255 -1.06 -6.15 32.10
C ASP A 255 -1.12 -7.26 33.17
N VAL A 256 -1.99 -8.25 32.99
CA VAL A 256 -2.19 -9.39 33.92
C VAL A 256 -1.42 -10.64 33.49
N ALA A 257 -0.87 -10.66 32.26
CA ALA A 257 -0.21 -11.82 31.65
C ALA A 257 1.33 -11.76 31.75
#